data_AF-A0A1I4P0U3-F1
#
_entry.id   AF-A0A1I4P0U3-F1
#
_cell.length_a   1.000
_cell.length_b   1.000
_cell.length_c   1.000
_cell.angle_alpha   90.00
_cell.angle_beta   90.00
_cell.angle_gamma   90.00
#
_symmetry.space_group_name_H-M   'P 1'
#
loop_
_entity.id
_entity.type
_entity.pdbx_description
1 polymer ?
#
loop_
_entity_poly.entity_id
_entity_poly.type
_entity_poly.pdbx_seq_one_letter_code
_entity_poly.pdbx_strand_id
1 'polypeptide(L)'
;MIKKIGIVLLFLLFSAGCAVAEENLASDELSAQGYIVTPSKNDNDPFPILKTSDTITQGETNWHYKSVSSYITTLDVNLNWGNTGNSLRLTIYTPDGVTLGPYYDSADGSIDGKIDLDITNSNGIATGTWNYKVYGYSVYGTESYTI
;
A
#
# COMPACT_ATOMS: atom_id res chain seq x y z
N MET A 1 -13.61 -51.52 31.37
CA MET A 1 -15.04 -51.24 31.65
C MET A 1 -15.19 -49.78 32.07
N ILE A 2 -15.66 -48.91 31.18
CA ILE A 2 -16.06 -47.53 31.50
C ILE A 2 -17.46 -47.34 30.91
N LYS A 3 -18.41 -46.96 31.76
CA LYS A 3 -19.85 -46.89 31.48
C LYS A 3 -20.19 -45.67 30.62
N LYS A 4 -21.05 -45.86 29.62
CA LYS A 4 -21.79 -44.79 28.93
C LYS A 4 -22.97 -44.36 29.80
N ILE A 5 -23.16 -43.04 30.00
CA ILE A 5 -24.43 -42.43 30.43
C ILE A 5 -24.60 -41.15 29.58
N GLY A 6 -25.79 -40.97 29.01
CA GLY A 6 -26.07 -40.02 27.93
C GLY A 6 -26.91 -38.79 28.31
N ILE A 7 -26.89 -37.84 27.37
CA ILE A 7 -27.96 -36.97 26.82
C ILE A 7 -28.80 -36.13 27.79
N VAL A 8 -28.74 -34.79 27.63
CA VAL A 8 -29.92 -33.92 27.41
C VAL A 8 -29.52 -32.74 26.50
N LEU A 9 -30.28 -32.55 25.41
CA LEU A 9 -30.31 -31.36 24.53
C LEU A 9 -31.33 -30.35 25.09
N LEU A 10 -31.06 -29.05 25.03
CA LEU A 10 -32.12 -28.03 24.93
C LEU A 10 -31.65 -26.78 24.17
N PHE A 11 -32.40 -26.45 23.12
CA PHE A 11 -32.29 -25.31 22.22
C PHE A 11 -32.62 -23.98 22.92
N LEU A 12 -31.92 -22.90 22.57
CA LEU A 12 -32.53 -21.57 22.49
C LEU A 12 -31.75 -20.68 21.49
N LEU A 13 -32.41 -20.42 20.37
CA LEU A 13 -32.06 -19.43 19.36
C LEU A 13 -32.14 -18.02 19.96
N PHE A 14 -31.09 -17.22 19.78
CA PHE A 14 -31.21 -15.77 19.73
C PHE A 14 -30.64 -15.29 18.40
N SER A 15 -31.53 -15.10 17.44
CA SER A 15 -31.27 -14.31 16.24
C SER A 15 -31.15 -12.85 16.66
N ALA A 16 -29.93 -12.35 16.77
CA ALA A 16 -29.68 -10.93 16.65
C ALA A 16 -29.11 -10.71 15.25
N GLY A 17 -29.99 -10.37 14.31
CA GLY A 17 -29.56 -9.80 13.04
C GLY A 17 -28.98 -8.43 13.32
N CYS A 18 -27.66 -8.36 13.51
CA CYS A 18 -26.95 -7.11 13.31
C CYS A 18 -26.81 -6.95 11.80
N ALA A 19 -27.65 -6.10 11.22
CA ALA A 19 -27.33 -5.45 9.97
C ALA A 19 -25.98 -4.75 10.19
N VAL A 20 -24.90 -5.32 9.68
CA VAL A 20 -23.67 -4.56 9.48
C VAL A 20 -23.98 -3.58 8.38
N ALA A 21 -24.06 -2.30 8.77
CA ALA A 21 -24.03 -1.21 7.82
C ALA A 21 -22.77 -1.39 6.97
N GLU A 22 -22.94 -1.48 5.66
CA GLU A 22 -21.86 -1.25 4.73
C GLU A 22 -21.45 0.22 4.89
N GLU A 23 -20.34 0.47 5.60
CA GLU A 23 -19.68 1.75 5.52
C GLU A 23 -19.12 1.88 4.11
N ASN A 24 -19.70 2.80 3.33
CA ASN A 24 -19.01 3.43 2.21
C ASN A 24 -17.80 4.18 2.77
N LEU A 25 -16.66 3.49 2.86
CA LEU A 25 -15.37 4.16 3.09
C LEU A 25 -14.98 4.87 1.80
N ALA A 26 -15.40 6.13 1.73
CA ALA A 26 -14.66 7.14 0.99
C ALA A 26 -13.19 7.02 1.40
N SER A 27 -12.31 6.90 0.42
CA SER A 27 -10.85 6.81 0.50
C SER A 27 -10.28 7.18 1.87
N ASP A 28 -10.03 6.16 2.71
CA ASP A 28 -9.48 6.32 4.06
C ASP A 28 -8.13 7.05 3.98
N GLU A 29 -8.10 8.32 4.39
CA GLU A 29 -6.85 8.99 4.72
C GLU A 29 -6.22 8.29 5.94
N LEU A 30 -5.36 7.32 5.68
CA LEU A 30 -4.62 6.59 6.71
C LEU A 30 -3.60 7.52 7.38
N SER A 31 -3.98 8.11 8.51
CA SER A 31 -3.11 8.90 9.38
C SER A 31 -2.21 7.99 10.22
N ALA A 32 -0.98 7.77 9.76
CA ALA A 32 0.06 7.11 10.54
C ALA A 32 1.07 8.15 11.02
N GLN A 33 1.10 8.45 12.33
CA GLN A 33 2.01 9.45 12.94
C GLN A 33 2.06 10.81 12.19
N GLY A 34 0.93 11.25 11.64
CA GLY A 34 0.84 12.53 10.91
C GLY A 34 1.13 12.46 9.41
N TYR A 35 1.50 11.30 8.88
CA TYR A 35 1.53 11.07 7.44
C TYR A 35 0.13 10.88 6.90
N ILE A 36 -0.20 11.60 5.83
CA ILE A 36 -1.40 11.43 5.03
C ILE A 36 -0.95 11.04 3.62
N VAL A 37 -1.50 9.97 3.09
CA VAL A 37 -1.18 9.47 1.75
C VAL A 37 -2.39 9.66 0.86
N THR A 38 -2.22 10.40 -0.24
CA THR A 38 -3.30 10.68 -1.21
C THR A 38 -2.82 10.37 -2.62
N PRO A 39 -3.74 10.10 -3.57
CA PRO A 39 -3.39 10.14 -4.99
C PRO A 39 -2.64 11.43 -5.34
N SER A 40 -1.53 11.30 -6.09
CA SER A 40 -0.75 12.45 -6.52
C SER A 40 -1.60 13.36 -7.40
N LYS A 41 -1.58 14.66 -7.13
CA LYS A 41 -2.34 15.66 -7.92
C LYS A 41 -1.56 16.18 -9.11
N ASN A 42 -0.28 15.84 -9.22
CA ASN A 42 0.63 16.35 -10.23
C ASN A 42 0.98 15.23 -11.22
N ASP A 43 0.43 15.28 -12.44
CA ASP A 43 0.95 14.47 -13.55
C ASP A 43 2.38 14.90 -13.96
N ASN A 44 2.82 16.07 -13.48
CA ASN A 44 4.14 16.65 -13.72
C ASN A 44 4.98 16.54 -12.46
N ASP A 45 5.75 15.46 -12.38
CA ASP A 45 6.85 15.28 -11.44
C ASP A 45 7.74 16.54 -11.42
N PRO A 46 7.75 17.35 -10.34
CA PRO A 46 8.59 18.54 -10.26
C PRO A 46 10.08 18.19 -10.15
N PHE A 47 10.44 16.90 -10.02
CA PHE A 47 11.81 16.38 -9.96
C PHE A 47 12.07 15.30 -11.01
N PRO A 48 12.09 15.63 -12.31
CA PRO A 48 12.08 14.67 -13.41
C PRO A 48 13.34 13.77 -13.58
N ILE A 49 14.24 13.67 -12.59
CA ILE A 49 15.63 13.23 -12.81
C ILE A 49 16.06 11.99 -11.99
N LEU A 50 15.29 11.49 -11.02
CA LEU A 50 15.72 10.34 -10.20
C LEU A 50 14.73 9.16 -10.26
N LYS A 51 14.55 8.60 -11.46
CA LYS A 51 13.85 7.32 -11.64
C LYS A 51 14.88 6.19 -11.70
N THR A 52 14.66 5.14 -10.93
CA THR A 52 15.39 3.87 -11.02
C THR A 52 14.56 2.91 -11.86
N SER A 53 15.19 2.25 -12.85
CA SER A 53 14.55 1.19 -13.63
C SER A 53 14.98 -0.17 -13.14
N ASP A 54 14.07 -1.13 -13.14
CA ASP A 54 14.36 -2.51 -12.75
C ASP A 54 13.35 -3.48 -13.40
N THR A 55 13.55 -4.78 -13.18
CA THR A 55 12.64 -5.84 -13.62
C THR A 55 12.19 -6.70 -12.44
N ILE A 56 11.01 -7.30 -12.52
CA ILE A 56 10.48 -8.14 -11.46
C ILE A 56 9.66 -9.31 -12.02
N THR A 57 9.76 -10.45 -11.35
CA THR A 57 8.98 -11.66 -11.63
C THR A 57 7.98 -11.93 -10.52
N GLN A 58 7.06 -12.87 -10.72
CA GLN A 58 6.05 -13.19 -9.71
C GLN A 58 6.70 -13.73 -8.42
N GLY A 59 6.33 -13.15 -7.28
CA GLY A 59 6.84 -13.51 -5.96
C GLY A 59 8.18 -12.87 -5.60
N GLU A 60 8.82 -12.16 -6.52
CA GLU A 60 10.09 -11.47 -6.28
C GLU A 60 9.88 -10.18 -5.47
N THR A 61 10.93 -9.77 -4.75
CA THR A 61 10.95 -8.52 -3.99
C THR A 61 12.21 -7.74 -4.33
N ASN A 62 12.04 -6.49 -4.76
CA ASN A 62 13.13 -5.55 -4.97
C ASN A 62 13.02 -4.40 -3.98
N TRP A 63 14.17 -3.92 -3.51
CA TRP A 63 14.28 -2.82 -2.56
C TRP A 63 14.93 -1.61 -3.21
N HIS A 64 14.26 -0.48 -3.09
CA HIS A 64 14.73 0.83 -3.54
C HIS A 64 14.79 1.81 -2.38
N TYR A 65 15.56 2.90 -2.55
CA TYR A 65 15.86 3.82 -1.46
C TYR A 65 15.86 5.27 -1.95
N LYS A 66 15.34 6.18 -1.12
CA LYS A 66 15.43 7.63 -1.35
C LYS A 66 15.87 8.33 -0.09
N SER A 67 16.91 9.14 -0.21
CA SER A 67 17.36 10.00 0.89
C SER A 67 16.60 11.32 0.88
N VAL A 68 15.99 11.67 2.01
CA VAL A 68 15.40 12.98 2.27
C VAL A 68 16.35 13.72 3.21
N SER A 69 17.04 14.74 2.69
CA SER A 69 18.06 15.49 3.43
C SER A 69 17.65 16.93 3.78
N SER A 70 16.58 17.43 3.17
CA SER A 70 16.04 18.76 3.41
C SER A 70 14.64 18.69 4.02
N TYR A 71 14.23 19.78 4.65
CA TYR A 71 12.86 19.94 5.14
C TYR A 71 11.90 20.09 3.95
N ILE A 72 11.03 19.10 3.78
CA ILE A 72 9.92 19.10 2.82
C ILE A 72 8.66 18.65 3.57
N THR A 73 7.49 19.05 3.09
CA THR A 73 6.19 18.64 3.67
C THR A 73 5.44 17.63 2.82
N THR A 74 5.93 17.39 1.60
CA THR A 74 5.37 16.46 0.62
C THR A 74 6.48 15.66 -0.02
N LEU A 75 6.27 14.36 -0.14
CA LEU A 75 7.13 13.42 -0.84
C LEU A 75 6.27 12.65 -1.85
N ASP A 76 6.56 12.85 -3.13
CA ASP A 76 5.95 12.12 -4.24
C ASP A 76 6.61 10.74 -4.39
N VAL A 77 5.79 9.73 -4.69
CA VAL A 77 6.20 8.34 -4.91
C VAL A 77 5.45 7.77 -6.11
N ASN A 78 6.19 7.43 -7.16
CA ASN A 78 5.65 6.97 -8.43
C ASN A 78 6.24 5.60 -8.79
N LEU A 79 5.46 4.53 -8.67
CA LEU A 79 5.81 3.21 -9.18
C LEU A 79 5.03 2.97 -10.48
N ASN A 80 5.71 2.76 -11.60
CA ASN A 80 5.07 2.61 -12.91
C ASN A 80 5.61 1.37 -13.64
N TRP A 81 4.71 0.46 -14.00
CA TRP A 81 5.00 -0.70 -14.86
C TRP A 81 4.17 -0.72 -16.15
N GLY A 82 3.12 0.10 -16.24
CA GLY A 82 2.33 0.38 -17.46
C GLY A 82 1.51 -0.78 -18.03
N ASN A 83 1.80 -2.02 -17.64
CA ASN A 83 1.08 -3.20 -18.08
C ASN A 83 0.03 -3.62 -17.04
N THR A 84 -1.22 -3.27 -17.28
CA THR A 84 -2.37 -3.61 -16.42
C THR A 84 -2.69 -5.11 -16.34
N GLY A 85 -2.11 -5.94 -17.22
CA GLY A 85 -2.18 -7.39 -17.10
C GLY A 85 -1.34 -7.95 -15.94
N ASN A 86 -0.38 -7.16 -15.47
CA ASN A 86 0.46 -7.47 -14.31
C ASN A 86 0.11 -6.54 -13.14
N SER A 87 0.41 -6.98 -11.92
CA SER A 87 0.15 -6.24 -10.69
C SER A 87 1.37 -6.30 -9.80
N LEU A 88 1.86 -5.11 -9.43
CA LEU A 88 2.90 -4.92 -8.43
C LEU A 88 2.26 -4.41 -7.13
N ARG A 89 2.94 -4.66 -6.01
CA ARG A 89 2.56 -4.16 -4.68
C ARG A 89 3.69 -3.34 -4.11
N LEU A 90 3.38 -2.14 -3.63
CA LEU A 90 4.32 -1.22 -3.00
C LEU A 90 4.13 -1.19 -1.48
N THR A 91 5.21 -1.21 -0.72
CA THR A 91 5.21 -0.90 0.73
C THR A 91 6.35 0.03 1.03
N ILE A 92 6.09 1.09 1.80
CA ILE A 92 7.05 2.17 2.06
C ILE A 92 7.37 2.18 3.54
N TYR A 93 8.66 2.22 3.87
CA TYR A 93 9.14 2.28 5.25
C TYR A 93 9.84 3.61 5.45
N THR A 94 9.32 4.38 6.40
CA THR A 94 9.81 5.70 6.74
C THR A 94 11.01 5.61 7.70
N PRO A 95 11.91 6.60 7.71
CA PRO A 95 13.06 6.62 8.62
C PRO A 95 12.66 6.65 10.11
N ASP A 96 11.50 7.20 10.43
CA ASP A 96 10.93 7.29 11.78
C ASP A 96 10.11 6.04 12.18
N GLY A 97 10.17 4.96 11.39
CA GLY A 97 9.66 3.64 11.75
C GLY A 97 8.18 3.41 11.43
N VAL A 98 7.56 4.26 10.63
CA VAL A 98 6.21 4.07 10.09
C VAL A 98 6.27 3.18 8.84
N THR A 99 5.25 2.33 8.67
CA THR A 99 5.03 1.58 7.43
C THR A 99 3.78 2.11 6.76
N LEU A 100 3.90 2.47 5.48
CA LEU A 100 2.81 2.96 4.64
C LEU A 100 2.51 1.91 3.56
N GLY A 101 1.21 1.61 3.39
CA GLY A 101 0.72 0.55 2.50
C GLY A 101 0.45 -0.78 3.22
N PRO A 102 0.32 -1.89 2.47
CA PRO A 102 0.65 -2.03 1.05
C PRO A 102 -0.31 -1.29 0.11
N TYR A 103 0.23 -0.76 -0.99
CA TYR A 103 -0.51 -0.14 -2.08
C TYR A 103 -0.53 -1.03 -3.31
N TYR A 104 -1.61 -0.96 -4.06
CA TYR A 104 -1.86 -1.62 -5.34
C TYR A 104 -2.28 -0.55 -6.36
N ASP A 105 -2.35 -0.91 -7.64
CA ASP A 105 -2.70 -0.04 -8.78
C ASP A 105 -3.83 0.96 -8.43
N SER A 106 -4.94 0.46 -7.87
CA SER A 106 -6.09 1.28 -7.47
C SER A 106 -5.85 2.34 -6.39
N ALA A 107 -4.67 2.41 -5.76
CA ALA A 107 -4.38 3.30 -4.65
C ALA A 107 -4.35 4.78 -5.05
N ASP A 108 -4.02 5.09 -6.30
CA ASP A 108 -4.07 6.45 -6.84
C ASP A 108 -5.43 6.76 -7.53
N GLY A 109 -6.39 5.85 -7.40
CA GLY A 109 -7.73 5.99 -7.97
C GLY A 109 -7.85 5.48 -9.41
N SER A 110 -6.79 4.94 -10.02
CA SER A 110 -6.79 4.37 -11.36
C SER A 110 -6.32 2.91 -11.39
N ILE A 111 -6.59 2.18 -12.47
CA ILE A 111 -5.99 0.86 -12.73
C ILE A 111 -5.33 0.97 -14.10
N ASP A 112 -4.11 1.49 -14.11
CA ASP A 112 -3.36 1.86 -15.31
C ASP A 112 -1.92 1.34 -15.31
N GLY A 113 -1.58 0.48 -14.34
CA GLY A 113 -0.23 -0.05 -14.19
C GLY A 113 0.69 0.93 -13.48
N LYS A 114 0.14 1.75 -12.58
CA LYS A 114 0.85 2.81 -11.88
C LYS A 114 0.35 2.92 -10.44
N ILE A 115 1.22 3.39 -9.55
CA ILE A 115 0.86 3.85 -8.21
C ILE A 115 1.54 5.21 -8.04
N ASP A 116 0.74 6.26 -8.04
CA ASP A 116 1.18 7.65 -7.98
C ASP A 116 0.65 8.35 -6.73
N LEU A 117 1.49 8.54 -5.71
CA LEU A 117 1.06 8.96 -4.38
C LEU A 117 1.85 10.16 -3.86
N ASP A 118 1.10 11.12 -3.32
CA ASP A 118 1.62 12.20 -2.47
C ASP A 118 1.58 11.77 -1.00
N ILE A 119 2.75 11.67 -0.36
CA ILE A 119 2.88 11.49 1.09
C ILE A 119 3.11 12.86 1.71
N THR A 120 2.21 13.29 2.59
CA THR A 120 2.29 14.60 3.24
C THR A 120 2.38 14.48 4.75
N ASN A 121 3.10 15.40 5.39
CA ASN A 121 3.11 15.56 6.84
C ASN A 121 3.28 17.04 7.17
N SER A 122 2.33 17.62 7.92
CA SER A 122 2.33 19.05 8.25
C SER A 122 3.48 19.45 9.17
N ASN A 123 4.03 18.50 9.94
CA ASN A 123 5.21 18.69 10.78
C ASN A 123 6.52 18.45 10.01
N GLY A 124 6.44 18.14 8.71
CA GLY A 124 7.56 17.78 7.85
C GLY A 124 7.69 16.27 7.63
N ILE A 125 8.18 15.90 6.45
CA ILE A 125 8.56 14.53 6.11
C ILE A 125 9.84 14.17 6.87
N ALA A 126 9.89 12.99 7.47
CA ALA A 126 11.08 12.53 8.17
C ALA A 126 12.31 12.55 7.26
N THR A 127 13.37 13.18 7.75
CA THR A 127 14.69 13.14 7.12
C THR A 127 15.34 11.77 7.34
N GLY A 128 16.13 11.33 6.37
CA GLY A 128 16.77 10.01 6.37
C GLY A 128 16.42 9.19 5.15
N THR A 129 16.70 7.89 5.23
CA THR A 129 16.52 6.93 4.13
C THR A 129 15.14 6.31 4.18
N TRP A 130 14.32 6.63 3.20
CA TRP A 130 13.05 5.98 2.92
C TRP A 130 13.30 4.71 2.10
N ASN A 131 12.64 3.61 2.47
CA ASN A 131 12.80 2.33 1.78
C ASN A 131 11.50 1.95 1.08
N TYR A 132 11.59 1.53 -0.17
CA TYR A 132 10.47 1.12 -1.01
C TYR A 132 10.63 -0.34 -1.35
N LYS A 133 9.66 -1.15 -0.92
CA LYS A 133 9.60 -2.57 -1.21
C LYS A 133 8.59 -2.79 -2.34
N VAL A 134 9.11 -3.13 -3.52
CA VAL A 134 8.30 -3.52 -4.67
C VAL A 134 8.20 -5.04 -4.70
N TYR A 135 6.98 -5.57 -4.77
CA TYR A 135 6.71 -7.00 -4.80
C TYR A 135 5.93 -7.39 -6.05
N GLY A 136 6.40 -8.41 -6.78
CA GLY A 136 5.72 -8.95 -7.96
C GLY A 136 4.48 -9.75 -7.56
N TYR A 137 3.35 -9.07 -7.34
CA TYR A 137 2.15 -9.66 -6.75
C TYR A 137 1.47 -10.67 -7.69
N SER A 138 1.22 -10.26 -8.93
CA SER A 138 0.69 -11.12 -10.00
C SER A 138 1.37 -10.70 -11.30
N VAL A 139 2.40 -11.43 -11.72
CA VAL A 139 3.23 -11.06 -12.88
C VAL A 139 3.37 -12.26 -13.80
N TYR A 140 2.91 -12.12 -15.04
CA TYR A 140 3.19 -13.10 -16.09
C TYR A 140 4.56 -12.81 -16.71
N GLY A 141 5.48 -13.78 -16.58
CA GLY A 141 6.84 -13.64 -17.10
C GLY A 141 7.67 -12.64 -16.27
N THR A 142 8.20 -11.62 -16.95
CA THR A 142 9.02 -10.56 -16.36
C THR A 142 8.42 -9.22 -16.71
N GLU A 143 8.23 -8.35 -15.72
CA GLU A 143 7.73 -7.00 -15.88
C GLU A 143 8.86 -5.99 -15.70
N SER A 144 8.90 -4.95 -16.54
CA SER A 144 9.80 -3.81 -16.34
C SER A 144 9.06 -2.72 -15.57
N TYR A 145 9.75 -1.99 -14.71
CA TYR A 145 9.13 -0.87 -14.01
C TYR A 145 10.14 0.24 -13.71
N THR A 146 9.59 1.41 -13.35
CA THR A 146 10.33 2.54 -12.79
C THR A 146 9.80 2.91 -11.41
N ILE A 147 10.67 3.35 -10.52
CA ILE A 147 10.35 3.89 -9.20
C ILE A 147 11.30 5.02 -8.80
#